data_AF-A0A2S7QY97-F1
#
_entry.id   AF-A0A2S7QY97-F1
#
_cell.length_a   1.000
_cell.length_b   1.000
_cell.length_c   1.000
_cell.angle_alpha   90.00
_cell.angle_beta   90.00
_cell.angle_gamma   90.00
#
_symmetry.space_group_name_H-M   'P 1'
#
loop_
_entity.id
_entity.type
_entity.pdbx_description
1 polymer ?
#
loop_
_entity_poly.entity_id
_entity_poly.type
_entity_poly.pdbx_seq_one_letter_code
_entity_poly.pdbx_strand_id
1 'polypeptide(L)'
;MIISKEHITEQGRLKISALSPNIELGGQWPPMGIEAVNPFELPLLNTVILLSSGVTVTYAHHSLIQGNRSGALYGLVATVVLAIIFTGLQGVEYTVSSFTISDGVFGSSFYFGTGFHGLTLVAPFIFIYILLKTKKIYNLESCQHNSNVETDNKLLISIPSYKNKEANSYYLQNNFLE
;
A
#
# COMPACT_ATOMS: atom_id res chain seq x y z
N MET A 1 -6.83 40.01 -16.99
CA MET A 1 -6.45 39.32 -15.74
C MET A 1 -7.70 39.03 -14.91
N ILE A 2 -8.57 38.14 -15.41
CA ILE A 2 -9.87 37.77 -14.78
C ILE A 2 -9.86 36.30 -14.32
N ILE A 3 -8.75 35.58 -14.48
CA ILE A 3 -8.67 34.13 -14.22
C ILE A 3 -8.34 33.81 -12.75
N SER A 4 -8.05 34.80 -11.90
CA SER A 4 -7.49 34.53 -10.56
C SER A 4 -8.49 34.59 -9.39
N LYS A 5 -9.68 35.20 -9.52
CA LYS A 5 -10.58 35.38 -8.38
C LYS A 5 -11.57 34.23 -8.18
N GLU A 6 -12.04 33.59 -9.26
CA GLU A 6 -12.90 32.40 -9.17
C GLU A 6 -12.11 31.16 -8.74
N HIS A 7 -10.85 31.04 -9.18
CA HIS A 7 -10.01 29.89 -8.87
C HIS A 7 -9.56 29.81 -7.40
N ILE A 8 -9.58 30.94 -6.67
CA ILE A 8 -9.21 30.98 -5.23
C ILE A 8 -10.44 30.73 -4.34
N THR A 9 -11.65 31.03 -4.81
CA THR A 9 -12.90 30.83 -4.05
C THR A 9 -13.35 29.36 -4.01
N GLU A 10 -13.08 28.60 -5.07
CA GLU A 10 -13.35 27.15 -5.14
C GLU A 10 -12.52 26.32 -4.14
N GLN A 11 -11.22 26.60 -4.03
CA GLN A 11 -10.32 25.90 -3.09
C GLN A 11 -10.62 26.21 -1.62
N GLY A 12 -11.16 27.40 -1.32
CA GLY A 12 -11.67 27.76 0.00
C GLY A 12 -13.01 27.10 0.32
N ARG A 13 -13.91 26.96 -0.67
CA ARG A 13 -15.27 26.39 -0.49
C ARG A 13 -15.27 24.98 0.08
N LEU A 14 -14.31 24.14 -0.30
CA LEU A 14 -14.28 22.73 0.13
C LEU A 14 -13.99 22.57 1.63
N LYS A 15 -13.15 23.43 2.23
CA LYS A 15 -12.90 23.43 3.69
C LYS A 15 -13.98 24.18 4.49
N ILE A 16 -14.59 25.19 3.89
CA ILE A 16 -15.58 26.05 4.55
C ILE A 16 -16.96 25.37 4.60
N SER A 17 -17.27 24.44 3.69
CA SER A 17 -18.61 23.84 3.59
C SER A 17 -19.03 22.98 4.79
N ALA A 18 -18.10 22.31 5.48
CA ALA A 18 -18.42 21.59 6.72
C ALA A 18 -18.38 22.49 7.97
N LEU A 19 -17.51 23.50 7.98
CA LEU A 19 -17.30 24.40 9.12
C LEU A 19 -18.28 25.60 9.13
N SER A 20 -18.85 25.92 7.96
CA SER A 20 -19.84 26.97 7.70
C SER A 20 -20.74 26.51 6.53
N PRO A 21 -21.66 25.55 6.77
CA PRO A 21 -22.53 25.00 5.75
C PRO A 21 -23.34 26.09 5.04
N ASN A 22 -23.37 26.01 3.71
CA ASN A 22 -24.10 26.98 2.89
C ASN A 22 -25.60 26.95 3.25
N ILE A 23 -26.29 28.10 3.10
CA ILE A 23 -27.72 28.21 3.38
C ILE A 23 -28.53 27.20 2.53
N GLU A 24 -28.03 26.89 1.33
CA GLU A 24 -28.62 25.93 0.38
C GLU A 24 -28.58 24.47 0.88
N LEU A 25 -27.70 24.14 1.84
CA LEU A 25 -27.62 22.83 2.49
C LEU A 25 -28.43 22.77 3.80
N GLY A 26 -29.15 23.85 4.12
CA GLY A 26 -29.94 23.97 5.36
C GLY A 26 -29.13 24.46 6.58
N GLY A 27 -27.91 24.96 6.38
CA GLY A 27 -27.10 25.55 7.46
C GLY A 27 -26.62 24.55 8.53
N GLN A 28 -26.65 23.24 8.25
CA GLN A 28 -26.21 22.18 9.15
C GLN A 28 -25.37 21.13 8.41
N TRP A 29 -24.58 20.36 9.17
CA TRP A 29 -23.80 19.24 8.65
C TRP A 29 -24.00 18.00 9.54
N PRO A 30 -24.38 16.83 8.98
CA PRO A 30 -24.64 16.55 7.56
C PRO A 30 -25.86 17.33 7.00
N PRO A 31 -25.91 17.56 5.66
CA PRO A 31 -27.03 18.26 5.02
C PRO A 31 -28.39 17.58 5.29
N MET A 32 -29.47 18.37 5.28
CA MET A 32 -30.82 17.86 5.54
C MET A 32 -31.21 16.76 4.53
N GLY A 33 -31.62 15.59 5.02
CA GLY A 33 -32.01 14.45 4.18
C GLY A 33 -30.89 13.43 3.90
N ILE A 34 -29.67 13.68 4.37
CA ILE A 34 -28.56 12.71 4.31
C ILE A 34 -28.37 12.09 5.69
N GLU A 35 -28.52 10.76 5.79
CA GLU A 35 -28.08 10.00 6.96
C GLU A 35 -26.61 9.62 6.79
N ALA A 36 -25.75 10.19 7.63
CA ALA A 36 -24.33 9.87 7.61
C ALA A 36 -24.08 8.43 8.10
N VAL A 37 -23.08 7.76 7.52
CA VAL A 37 -22.66 6.42 7.94
C VAL A 37 -22.25 6.45 9.42
N ASN A 38 -22.71 5.47 10.21
CA ASN A 38 -22.33 5.36 11.62
C ASN A 38 -20.82 5.06 11.74
N PRO A 39 -20.02 5.94 12.37
CA PRO A 39 -18.57 5.77 12.44
C PRO A 39 -18.13 4.57 13.29
N PHE A 40 -19.00 4.04 14.15
CA PHE A 40 -18.66 2.93 15.06
C PHE A 40 -18.97 1.55 14.48
N GLU A 41 -19.50 1.48 13.25
CA GLU A 41 -19.86 0.22 12.59
C GLU A 41 -18.79 -0.17 11.55
N LEU A 42 -19.14 -0.18 10.26
CA LEU A 42 -18.24 -0.55 9.16
C LEU A 42 -16.97 0.34 9.09
N PRO A 43 -17.03 1.67 9.27
CA PRO A 43 -15.82 2.51 9.29
C PRO A 43 -14.83 2.13 10.39
N LEU A 44 -15.31 1.77 11.59
CA LEU A 44 -14.45 1.37 12.70
C LEU A 44 -13.74 0.05 12.39
N LEU A 45 -14.47 -0.94 11.86
CA LEU A 45 -13.91 -2.21 11.45
C LEU A 45 -12.83 -2.01 10.37
N ASN A 46 -13.11 -1.17 9.37
CA ASN A 46 -12.17 -0.81 8.33
C ASN A 46 -10.90 -0.15 8.90
N THR A 47 -11.03 0.69 9.92
CA THR A 47 -9.89 1.29 10.63
C THR A 47 -9.05 0.24 11.34
N VAL A 48 -9.68 -0.71 12.04
CA VAL A 48 -8.98 -1.81 12.73
C VAL A 48 -8.22 -2.68 11.72
N ILE A 49 -8.80 -2.97 10.56
CA ILE A 49 -8.15 -3.74 9.50
C ILE A 49 -6.95 -2.97 8.93
N LEU A 50 -7.08 -1.66 8.69
CA LEU A 50 -5.98 -0.82 8.23
C LEU A 50 -4.84 -0.75 9.25
N LEU A 51 -5.14 -0.58 10.53
CA LEU A 51 -4.11 -0.59 11.58
C LEU A 51 -3.42 -1.96 11.67
N SER A 52 -4.19 -3.04 11.57
CA SER A 52 -3.67 -4.41 11.57
C SER A 52 -2.76 -4.66 10.37
N SER A 53 -3.11 -4.13 9.18
CA SER A 53 -2.27 -4.26 7.99
C SER A 53 -0.95 -3.48 8.13
N GLY A 54 -0.95 -2.36 8.84
CA GLY A 54 0.27 -1.64 9.20
C GLY A 54 1.20 -2.48 10.09
N VAL A 55 0.64 -3.25 11.03
CA VAL A 55 1.42 -4.19 11.86
C VAL A 55 2.00 -5.31 11.01
N THR A 56 1.24 -5.89 10.08
CA THR A 56 1.75 -6.98 9.23
C THR A 56 2.83 -6.52 8.25
N VAL A 57 2.74 -5.30 7.73
CA VAL A 57 3.82 -4.67 6.93
C VAL A 57 5.05 -4.44 7.78
N THR A 58 4.88 -3.93 9.01
CA THR A 58 6.01 -3.71 9.92
C THR A 58 6.70 -5.04 10.26
N TYR A 59 5.94 -6.11 10.49
CA TYR A 59 6.47 -7.45 10.66
C TYR A 59 7.23 -7.93 9.42
N ALA A 60 6.69 -7.71 8.23
CA ALA A 60 7.37 -8.07 6.99
C ALA A 60 8.68 -7.29 6.81
N HIS A 61 8.68 -6.00 7.11
CA HIS A 61 9.86 -5.14 7.06
C HIS A 61 10.94 -5.58 8.07
N HIS A 62 10.53 -5.89 9.30
CA HIS A 62 11.44 -6.41 10.31
C HIS A 62 12.01 -7.78 9.92
N SER A 63 11.17 -8.68 9.39
CA SER A 63 11.61 -9.98 8.88
C SER A 63 12.61 -9.83 7.71
N LEU A 64 12.41 -8.81 6.85
CA LEU A 64 13.32 -8.48 5.77
C LEU A 64 14.69 -8.04 6.31
N ILE A 65 14.72 -7.17 7.32
CA ILE A 65 15.95 -6.70 7.98
C ILE A 65 16.69 -7.86 8.65
N GLN A 66 15.95 -8.83 9.21
CA GLN A 66 16.52 -10.01 9.87
C GLN A 66 17.00 -11.10 8.90
N GLY A 67 16.82 -10.92 7.59
CA GLY A 67 17.11 -11.95 6.60
C GLY A 67 16.02 -13.01 6.44
N ASN A 68 14.97 -13.02 7.27
CA ASN A 68 13.90 -14.00 7.15
C ASN A 68 12.96 -13.68 5.98
N ARG A 69 13.32 -14.18 4.79
CA ARG A 69 12.59 -13.94 3.55
C ARG A 69 11.19 -14.57 3.55
N SER A 70 11.05 -15.77 4.11
CA SER A 70 9.75 -16.44 4.22
C SER A 70 8.81 -15.64 5.12
N GLY A 71 9.29 -15.15 6.26
CA GLY A 71 8.55 -14.25 7.15
C GLY A 71 8.15 -12.93 6.48
N ALA A 72 9.04 -12.33 5.70
CA ALA A 72 8.73 -11.13 4.91
C ALA A 72 7.61 -11.38 3.90
N LEU A 73 7.64 -12.52 3.19
CA LEU A 73 6.59 -12.88 2.24
C LEU A 73 5.25 -13.14 2.96
N TYR A 74 5.25 -13.87 4.09
CA TYR A 74 4.03 -14.13 4.85
C TYR A 74 3.38 -12.84 5.37
N GLY A 75 4.17 -11.92 5.92
CA GLY A 75 3.65 -10.63 6.40
C GLY A 75 3.05 -9.78 5.28
N LEU A 76 3.65 -9.79 4.08
CA LEU A 76 3.11 -9.08 2.92
C LEU A 76 1.85 -9.73 2.36
N VAL A 77 1.81 -11.06 2.27
CA VAL A 77 0.60 -11.78 1.85
C VAL A 77 -0.54 -11.50 2.82
N ALA A 78 -0.29 -11.53 4.13
CA ALA A 78 -1.27 -11.14 5.13
C ALA A 78 -1.77 -9.70 4.92
N THR A 79 -0.85 -8.76 4.67
CA THR A 79 -1.20 -7.36 4.36
C THR A 79 -2.14 -7.27 3.15
N VAL A 80 -1.85 -7.99 2.06
CA VAL A 80 -2.69 -8.00 0.85
C VAL A 80 -4.06 -8.60 1.11
N VAL A 81 -4.14 -9.68 1.89
CA VAL A 81 -5.43 -10.27 2.28
C VAL A 81 -6.27 -9.27 3.07
N LEU A 82 -5.67 -8.58 4.05
CA LEU A 82 -6.34 -7.53 4.82
C LEU A 82 -6.80 -6.37 3.91
N ALA A 83 -5.99 -5.97 2.94
CA ALA A 83 -6.34 -4.93 1.97
C ALA A 83 -7.52 -5.32 1.06
N ILE A 84 -7.60 -6.58 0.63
CA ILE A 84 -8.74 -7.11 -0.15
C ILE A 84 -10.01 -7.10 0.71
N ILE A 85 -9.92 -7.56 1.97
CA ILE A 85 -11.06 -7.54 2.90
C ILE A 85 -11.55 -6.10 3.11
N PHE A 86 -10.63 -5.15 3.35
CA PHE A 86 -10.95 -3.72 3.47
C PHE A 86 -11.67 -3.19 2.22
N THR A 87 -11.19 -3.53 1.02
CA THR A 87 -11.83 -3.09 -0.24
C THR A 87 -13.23 -3.67 -0.40
N GLY A 88 -13.43 -4.94 -0.02
CA GLY A 88 -14.74 -5.57 -0.01
C GLY A 88 -15.72 -4.88 0.94
N LEU A 89 -15.30 -4.61 2.17
CA LEU A 89 -16.11 -3.90 3.17
C LEU A 89 -16.41 -2.45 2.76
N GLN A 90 -15.43 -1.75 2.18
CA GLN A 90 -15.63 -0.41 1.62
C GLN A 90 -16.64 -0.42 0.47
N GLY A 91 -16.64 -1.46 -0.37
CA GLY A 91 -17.65 -1.67 -1.41
C GLY A 91 -19.04 -1.90 -0.84
N VAL A 92 -19.17 -2.70 0.23
CA VAL A 92 -20.45 -2.89 0.93
C VAL A 92 -20.96 -1.57 1.49
N GLU A 93 -20.09 -0.79 2.17
CA GLU A 93 -20.42 0.53 2.69
C GLU A 93 -21.00 1.42 1.58
N TYR A 94 -20.37 1.46 0.41
CA TYR A 94 -20.86 2.25 -0.73
C TYR A 94 -22.23 1.82 -1.24
N THR A 95 -22.59 0.54 -1.11
CA THR A 95 -23.92 0.04 -1.55
C THR A 95 -25.03 0.27 -0.53
N VAL A 96 -24.70 0.39 0.75
CA VAL A 96 -25.69 0.61 1.82
C VAL A 96 -25.82 2.08 2.23
N SER A 97 -24.89 2.94 1.82
CA SER A 97 -24.97 4.39 2.03
C SER A 97 -26.26 4.96 1.46
N SER A 98 -26.93 5.81 2.23
CA SER A 98 -28.15 6.52 1.81
C SER A 98 -27.89 7.67 0.82
N PHE A 99 -26.63 7.89 0.45
CA PHE A 99 -26.18 9.00 -0.38
C PHE A 99 -25.18 8.50 -1.45
N THR A 100 -25.06 9.26 -2.52
CA THR A 100 -24.29 8.98 -3.72
C THR A 100 -23.27 10.10 -3.97
N ILE A 101 -22.37 9.90 -4.93
CA ILE A 101 -21.39 10.93 -5.32
C ILE A 101 -22.04 12.23 -5.83
N SER A 102 -23.28 12.15 -6.34
CA SER A 102 -24.05 13.30 -6.83
C SER A 102 -24.78 14.09 -5.75
N ASP A 103 -24.76 13.64 -4.48
CA ASP A 103 -25.48 14.29 -3.37
C ASP A 103 -24.70 15.48 -2.79
N GLY A 104 -24.35 16.40 -3.69
CA GLY A 104 -23.69 17.66 -3.40
C GLY A 104 -22.29 17.50 -2.80
N VAL A 105 -21.90 18.48 -1.99
CA VAL A 105 -20.54 18.56 -1.42
C VAL A 105 -20.27 17.43 -0.42
N PHE A 106 -21.29 16.93 0.28
CA PHE A 106 -21.14 15.84 1.25
C PHE A 106 -20.75 14.53 0.56
N GLY A 107 -21.57 14.06 -0.39
CA GLY A 107 -21.33 12.81 -1.10
C GLY A 107 -20.03 12.86 -1.92
N SER A 108 -19.83 13.92 -2.70
CA SER A 108 -18.61 14.07 -3.51
C SER A 108 -17.33 14.08 -2.66
N SER A 109 -17.31 14.79 -1.52
CA SER A 109 -16.14 14.81 -0.64
C SER A 109 -15.88 13.45 0.03
N PHE A 110 -16.95 12.76 0.45
CA PHE A 110 -16.86 11.44 1.05
C PHE A 110 -16.27 10.41 0.07
N TYR A 111 -16.87 10.25 -1.11
CA TYR A 111 -16.44 9.28 -2.11
C TYR A 111 -15.07 9.61 -2.71
N PHE A 112 -14.73 10.90 -2.85
CA PHE A 112 -13.40 11.30 -3.31
C PHE A 112 -12.32 10.97 -2.28
N GLY A 113 -12.54 11.29 -0.99
CA GLY A 113 -11.57 11.03 0.06
C GLY A 113 -11.31 9.53 0.28
N THR A 114 -12.39 8.76 0.40
CA THR A 114 -12.32 7.31 0.61
C THR A 114 -11.83 6.57 -0.64
N GLY A 115 -12.28 6.97 -1.83
CA GLY A 115 -11.82 6.41 -3.11
C GLY A 115 -10.35 6.67 -3.40
N PHE A 116 -9.87 7.91 -3.19
CA PHE A 116 -8.46 8.23 -3.39
C PHE A 116 -7.56 7.52 -2.36
N HIS A 117 -8.00 7.41 -1.11
CA HIS A 117 -7.30 6.61 -0.10
C HIS A 117 -7.18 5.14 -0.54
N GLY A 118 -8.22 4.59 -1.17
CA GLY A 118 -8.23 3.26 -1.77
C GLY A 118 -7.12 3.00 -2.79
N LEU A 119 -6.56 4.02 -3.44
CA LEU A 119 -5.45 3.86 -4.38
C LEU A 119 -4.14 3.46 -3.70
N THR A 120 -3.97 3.79 -2.42
CA THR A 120 -2.75 3.44 -1.67
C THR A 120 -2.56 1.92 -1.53
N LEU A 121 -3.65 1.15 -1.68
CA LEU A 121 -3.63 -0.32 -1.65
C LEU A 121 -2.81 -0.93 -2.81
N VAL A 122 -2.38 -0.16 -3.79
CA VAL A 122 -1.50 -0.62 -4.88
C VAL A 122 -0.05 -0.86 -4.38
N ALA A 123 0.40 -0.13 -3.36
CA ALA A 123 1.80 -0.20 -2.91
C ALA A 123 2.25 -1.60 -2.42
N PRO A 124 1.45 -2.34 -1.61
CA PRO A 124 1.78 -3.72 -1.23
C PRO A 124 1.95 -4.69 -2.41
N PHE A 125 1.16 -4.55 -3.48
CA PHE A 125 1.28 -5.39 -4.68
C PHE A 125 2.60 -5.13 -5.42
N ILE A 126 2.99 -3.86 -5.54
CA ILE A 126 4.28 -3.47 -6.14
C ILE A 126 5.43 -4.07 -5.32
N PHE A 127 5.34 -4.00 -3.99
CA PHE A 127 6.40 -4.50 -3.11
C PHE A 127 6.59 -6.03 -3.23
N ILE A 128 5.50 -6.80 -3.27
CA ILE A 128 5.56 -8.25 -3.53
C ILE A 128 6.18 -8.53 -4.90
N TYR A 129 5.77 -7.80 -5.94
CA TYR A 129 6.30 -7.98 -7.29
C TYR A 129 7.82 -7.80 -7.35
N ILE A 130 8.35 -6.76 -6.70
CA ILE A 130 9.79 -6.50 -6.61
C ILE A 130 10.50 -7.67 -5.92
N LEU A 131 10.00 -8.11 -4.76
CA LEU A 131 10.61 -9.23 -4.02
C LEU A 131 10.67 -10.52 -4.86
N LEU A 132 9.61 -10.83 -5.61
CA LEU A 132 9.57 -12.03 -6.47
C LEU A 132 10.56 -11.94 -7.64
N LYS A 133 10.67 -10.78 -8.28
CA LYS A 133 11.61 -10.57 -9.39
C LYS A 133 13.06 -10.70 -8.93
N THR A 134 13.39 -10.12 -7.78
CA THR A 134 14.71 -10.23 -7.16
C THR A 134 15.09 -11.71 -6.90
N LYS A 135 14.16 -12.56 -6.44
CA LYS A 135 14.43 -14.02 -6.28
C LYS A 135 14.81 -14.70 -7.58
N LYS A 136 14.05 -14.42 -8.65
CA LYS A 136 14.27 -15.08 -9.94
C LYS A 136 15.65 -14.73 -10.50
N ILE A 137 16.10 -13.49 -10.33
CA ILE A 137 17.42 -13.05 -10.77
C ILE A 137 18.52 -13.79 -9.98
N TYR A 138 18.44 -13.83 -8.65
CA TYR A 138 19.41 -14.58 -7.84
C TYR A 138 19.45 -16.08 -8.15
N ASN A 139 18.30 -16.70 -8.44
CA ASN A 139 18.27 -18.11 -8.82
C ASN A 139 18.93 -18.36 -10.18
N LEU A 140 18.81 -17.43 -11.13
CA LEU A 140 19.45 -17.54 -12.44
C LEU A 140 20.97 -17.38 -12.34
N GLU A 141 21.45 -16.40 -11.58
CA GLU A 141 22.89 -16.19 -11.36
C GLU A 141 23.55 -17.37 -10.63
N SER A 142 22.87 -17.95 -9.63
CA SER A 142 23.35 -19.15 -8.93
C SER A 142 23.34 -20.41 -9.82
N CYS A 143 22.31 -20.60 -10.66
CA CYS A 143 22.31 -21.68 -11.65
C CYS A 143 23.45 -21.52 -12.67
N GLN A 144 23.72 -20.30 -13.15
CA GLN A 144 24.83 -20.04 -14.08
C GLN A 144 26.19 -20.25 -13.42
N HIS A 145 26.37 -19.82 -12.17
CA HIS A 145 27.60 -20.08 -11.42
C HIS A 145 27.82 -21.58 -11.22
N ASN A 146 26.77 -22.33 -10.83
CA ASN A 146 26.89 -23.77 -10.59
C ASN A 146 27.12 -24.57 -11.89
N SER A 147 26.50 -24.17 -13.01
CA SER A 147 26.77 -24.79 -14.31
C SER A 147 28.18 -24.50 -14.81
N ASN A 148 28.70 -23.29 -14.58
CA ASN A 148 30.07 -22.93 -14.96
C ASN A 148 31.10 -23.70 -14.12
N VAL A 149 30.88 -23.84 -12.81
CA VAL A 149 31.74 -24.65 -11.92
C VAL A 149 31.73 -26.14 -12.31
N GLU A 150 30.59 -26.67 -12.74
CA GLU A 150 30.50 -28.07 -13.19
C GLU A 150 31.13 -28.28 -14.58
N THR A 151 31.11 -27.28 -15.47
CA THR A 151 31.90 -27.32 -16.71
C THR A 151 33.40 -27.11 -16.47
N ASP A 152 33.78 -26.34 -15.45
CA ASP A 152 35.17 -26.03 -15.11
C ASP A 152 35.87 -27.17 -14.36
N ASN A 153 35.13 -28.06 -13.69
CA ASN A 153 35.71 -29.29 -13.11
C ASN A 153 36.12 -30.34 -14.17
N LYS A 154 35.85 -30.10 -15.47
CA LYS A 154 36.45 -30.83 -16.60
C LYS A 154 37.59 -30.07 -17.29
N LEU A 155 37.88 -28.84 -16.87
CA LEU A 155 38.87 -27.98 -17.51
C LEU A 155 39.63 -27.20 -16.42
N LEU A 156 40.61 -27.89 -15.80
CA LEU A 156 41.70 -27.21 -15.10
C LEU A 156 42.29 -26.14 -16.04
N ILE A 157 42.31 -24.86 -15.63
CA ILE A 157 43.40 -23.86 -15.78
C ILE A 157 42.91 -22.42 -15.45
N SER A 158 43.60 -21.77 -14.48
CA SER A 158 43.87 -20.32 -14.30
C SER A 158 42.88 -19.35 -13.58
N ILE A 159 43.14 -19.10 -12.26
CA ILE A 159 43.48 -17.81 -11.54
C ILE A 159 42.80 -16.47 -12.01
N PRO A 160 42.49 -15.43 -11.16
CA PRO A 160 42.79 -15.16 -9.74
C PRO A 160 41.63 -14.69 -8.82
N SER A 161 41.89 -14.86 -7.53
CA SER A 161 41.33 -14.16 -6.36
C SER A 161 41.09 -12.64 -6.55
N TYR A 162 39.83 -12.20 -6.40
CA TYR A 162 39.47 -10.79 -6.23
C TYR A 162 38.86 -10.54 -4.84
N LYS A 163 39.74 -10.11 -3.95
CA LYS A 163 39.53 -9.05 -2.95
C LYS A 163 38.37 -9.18 -1.94
N ASN A 164 38.73 -9.92 -0.89
CA ASN A 164 38.28 -9.90 0.50
C ASN A 164 38.21 -8.51 1.19
N LYS A 165 37.27 -7.63 0.81
CA LYS A 165 36.81 -6.53 1.69
C LYS A 165 35.31 -6.26 1.61
N GLU A 166 34.69 -6.68 0.51
CA GLU A 166 33.26 -6.53 0.31
C GLU A 166 32.45 -7.59 1.09
N ALA A 167 33.06 -8.75 1.38
CA ALA A 167 32.44 -9.93 2.00
C ALA A 167 31.66 -9.69 3.30
N ASN A 168 32.03 -8.71 4.14
CA ASN A 168 31.31 -8.41 5.38
C ASN A 168 29.92 -7.78 5.15
N SER A 169 29.68 -7.14 4.01
CA SER A 169 28.35 -6.72 3.58
C SER A 169 27.50 -7.93 3.17
N TYR A 170 28.12 -8.88 2.45
CA TYR A 170 27.45 -10.08 1.94
C TYR A 170 27.09 -11.09 3.04
N TYR A 171 27.76 -11.10 4.19
CA TYR A 171 27.36 -11.98 5.30
C TYR A 171 26.00 -11.61 5.91
N LEU A 172 25.64 -10.32 5.96
CA LEU A 172 24.28 -9.92 6.34
C LEU A 172 23.26 -10.25 5.24
N GLN A 173 23.70 -10.27 3.98
CA GLN A 173 22.89 -10.66 2.84
C GLN A 173 22.75 -12.19 2.66
N ASN A 174 23.63 -13.00 3.23
CA ASN A 174 23.56 -14.47 3.13
C ASN A 174 22.59 -15.10 4.15
N ASN A 175 22.40 -14.49 5.32
CA ASN A 175 21.27 -14.84 6.21
C ASN A 175 19.90 -14.44 5.62
N PHE A 176 19.89 -13.69 4.50
CA PHE A 176 18.70 -13.40 3.71
C PHE A 176 18.36 -14.47 2.66
N LEU A 177 19.27 -15.42 2.41
CA LEU A 177 19.22 -16.36 1.29
C LEU A 177 19.03 -17.84 1.67
N GLU A 178 18.91 -18.17 2.95
CA GLU A 178 18.30 -19.43 3.43
C GLU A 178 16.81 -19.23 3.74
#